data_AF-A0A1H6NHR1-F1
#
_entry.id   AF-A0A1H6NHR1-F1
#
_cell.length_a   1.000
_cell.length_b   1.000
_cell.length_c   1.000
_cell.angle_alpha   90.00
_cell.angle_beta   90.00
_cell.angle_gamma   90.00
#
_symmetry.space_group_name_H-M   'P 1'
#
loop_
_entity.id
_entity.type
_entity.pdbx_description
1 polymer ?
#
loop_
_entity_poly.entity_id
_entity_poly.type
_entity_poly.pdbx_seq_one_letter_code
_entity_poly.pdbx_strand_id
1 'polypeptide(L)'
;MTKKITPDPPPASDPPVKPSRPDAARLLDSLAVTLSRTVDPADPLKPTLFAIQPDVTAHDALSYVSKLLEVAELNGDEIGLHANPVERSLFWGMLHSVEMARAVVDALLEGSPTVPTSASNR
;
A
#
# COMPACT_ATOMS: atom_id res chain seq x y z
N MET A 1 -42.01 -37.34 -45.66
CA MET A 1 -41.14 -36.15 -45.77
C MET A 1 -41.00 -35.53 -44.39
N THR A 2 -39.83 -35.66 -43.76
CA THR A 2 -39.49 -34.95 -42.52
C THR A 2 -37.98 -34.70 -42.54
N LYS A 3 -37.58 -33.46 -42.80
CA LYS A 3 -36.17 -33.05 -42.81
C LYS A 3 -35.73 -32.86 -41.36
N LYS A 4 -34.79 -33.68 -40.90
CA LYS A 4 -34.12 -33.54 -39.59
C LYS A 4 -33.27 -32.26 -39.64
N ILE A 5 -33.66 -31.25 -38.88
CA ILE A 5 -32.92 -29.98 -38.75
C ILE A 5 -31.90 -30.18 -37.63
N THR A 6 -30.62 -30.20 -37.97
CA THR A 6 -29.53 -30.19 -36.98
C THR A 6 -29.27 -28.74 -36.58
N PRO A 7 -29.20 -28.39 -35.28
CA PRO A 7 -28.87 -27.04 -34.86
C PRO A 7 -27.37 -26.76 -35.08
N ASP A 8 -27.03 -25.55 -35.51
CA ASP A 8 -25.65 -25.09 -35.62
C ASP A 8 -24.97 -25.00 -34.24
N PRO A 9 -23.66 -25.29 -34.15
CA PRO A 9 -22.90 -25.12 -32.91
C PRO A 9 -22.72 -23.64 -32.58
N PRO A 10 -22.65 -23.27 -31.28
CA PRO A 10 -22.40 -21.89 -30.89
C PRO A 10 -21.00 -21.44 -31.31
N PRO A 11 -20.80 -20.14 -31.62
CA PRO A 11 -19.48 -19.61 -31.92
C PRO A 11 -18.54 -19.83 -30.72
N ALA A 12 -17.31 -20.26 -31.01
CA ALA A 12 -16.28 -20.49 -30.02
C ALA A 12 -16.08 -19.22 -29.17
N SER A 13 -16.31 -19.35 -27.86
CA SER A 13 -16.00 -18.30 -26.91
C SER A 13 -14.52 -17.95 -27.01
N ASP A 14 -14.19 -16.70 -27.27
CA ASP A 14 -12.82 -16.19 -27.14
C ASP A 14 -12.28 -16.57 -25.75
N PRO A 15 -10.98 -16.92 -25.63
CA PRO A 15 -10.40 -17.22 -24.34
C PRO A 15 -10.56 -16.00 -23.41
N PRO A 16 -10.83 -16.22 -22.11
CA PRO A 16 -10.93 -15.12 -21.17
C PRO A 16 -9.58 -14.38 -21.17
N VAL A 17 -9.58 -13.15 -21.66
CA VAL A 17 -8.46 -12.23 -21.50
C VAL A 17 -8.33 -12.01 -19.99
N LYS A 18 -7.45 -12.79 -19.35
CA LYS A 18 -7.02 -12.48 -17.99
C LYS A 18 -6.52 -11.05 -18.04
N PRO A 19 -7.10 -10.12 -17.26
CA PRO A 19 -6.49 -8.81 -17.12
C PRO A 19 -5.08 -9.06 -16.59
N SER A 20 -4.08 -8.89 -17.45
CA SER A 20 -2.68 -8.90 -17.08
C SER A 20 -2.50 -7.67 -16.22
N ARG A 21 -2.80 -7.81 -14.92
CA ARG A 21 -2.62 -6.75 -13.96
C ARG A 21 -1.14 -6.39 -14.04
N PRO A 22 -0.78 -5.16 -14.43
CA PRO A 22 0.62 -4.77 -14.44
C PRO A 22 1.21 -5.08 -13.07
N ASP A 23 2.34 -5.77 -13.09
CA ASP A 23 3.03 -6.27 -11.90
C ASP A 23 3.36 -5.05 -11.03
N ALA A 24 2.63 -4.83 -9.92
CA ALA A 24 2.72 -3.61 -9.13
C ALA A 24 4.14 -3.42 -8.56
N ALA A 25 4.86 -4.52 -8.39
CA ALA A 25 6.31 -4.69 -8.54
C ALA A 25 7.06 -3.55 -9.23
N ARG A 26 6.90 -3.53 -10.55
CA ARG A 26 7.63 -2.70 -11.48
C ARG A 26 7.17 -1.26 -11.35
N LEU A 27 6.00 -1.04 -10.74
CA LEU A 27 5.48 0.29 -10.48
C LEU A 27 6.17 0.91 -9.26
N LEU A 28 6.36 0.18 -8.15
CA LEU A 28 7.12 0.73 -7.01
C LEU A 28 8.60 0.97 -7.37
N ASP A 29 9.20 0.06 -8.14
CA ASP A 29 10.55 0.26 -8.68
C ASP A 29 10.64 1.41 -9.69
N SER A 30 9.51 1.77 -10.33
CA SER A 30 9.46 2.93 -11.24
C SER A 30 9.29 4.27 -10.52
N LEU A 31 8.93 4.26 -9.23
CA LEU A 31 8.81 5.49 -8.45
C LEU A 31 10.19 6.08 -8.17
N ALA A 32 10.25 7.41 -8.13
CA ALA A 32 11.46 8.11 -7.73
C ALA A 32 11.82 7.73 -6.28
N VAL A 33 13.12 7.64 -6.02
CA VAL A 33 13.65 7.55 -4.66
C VAL A 33 13.32 8.82 -3.88
N THR A 34 13.34 8.71 -2.56
CA THR A 34 13.20 9.86 -1.67
C THR A 34 14.25 10.93 -1.99
N LEU A 35 13.83 12.19 -1.93
CA LEU A 35 14.74 13.33 -1.96
C LEU A 35 15.11 13.72 -0.53
N SER A 36 16.30 14.29 -0.37
CA SER A 36 16.69 14.87 0.91
C SER A 36 15.71 15.99 1.27
N ARG A 37 15.13 15.89 2.46
CA ARG A 37 14.30 16.95 3.06
C ARG A 37 14.88 17.26 4.43
N THR A 38 15.58 18.38 4.54
CA THR A 38 16.19 18.85 5.79
C THR A 38 15.21 19.63 6.65
N VAL A 39 15.54 19.76 7.93
CA VAL A 39 14.84 20.67 8.83
C VAL A 39 15.16 22.11 8.42
N ASP A 40 14.15 22.92 8.14
CA ASP A 40 14.26 24.36 7.88
C ASP A 40 14.30 25.13 9.20
N PRO A 41 15.44 25.72 9.58
CA PRO A 41 15.55 26.49 10.82
C PRO A 41 14.83 27.84 10.77
N ALA A 42 14.47 28.36 9.59
CA ALA A 42 13.88 29.69 9.42
C ALA A 42 12.35 29.69 9.50
N ASP A 43 11.70 28.54 9.31
CA ASP A 43 10.25 28.38 9.46
C ASP A 43 9.96 27.13 10.29
N PRO A 44 10.09 27.16 11.63
CA PRO A 44 9.99 25.97 12.50
C PRO A 44 8.67 25.20 12.41
N LEU A 45 7.64 25.79 11.78
CA LEU A 45 6.33 25.21 11.56
C LEU A 45 6.20 24.53 10.17
N LYS A 46 7.20 24.67 9.30
CA LYS A 46 7.20 24.12 7.93
C LYS A 46 8.12 22.93 7.64
N PRO A 47 9.16 22.55 8.41
CA PRO A 47 9.81 21.28 8.15
C PRO A 47 9.25 20.18 9.04
N THR A 48 9.35 18.98 8.49
CA THR A 48 9.20 17.74 9.25
C THR A 48 10.25 17.73 10.37
N LEU A 49 9.86 17.40 11.61
CA LEU A 49 10.81 17.26 12.74
C LEU A 49 11.94 16.26 12.45
N PHE A 50 11.72 15.39 11.48
CA PHE A 50 12.67 14.39 11.01
C PHE A 50 13.15 14.75 9.61
N ALA A 51 14.46 14.67 9.39
CA ALA A 51 15.03 14.77 8.06
C ALA A 51 14.81 13.46 7.28
N ILE A 52 14.40 13.56 6.02
CA ILE A 52 14.31 12.41 5.12
C ILE A 52 15.65 12.25 4.42
N GLN A 53 16.23 11.05 4.51
CA GLN A 53 17.46 10.71 3.78
C GLN A 53 17.14 10.57 2.29
N PRO A 54 18.02 11.06 1.40
CA PRO A 54 17.87 10.79 -0.04
C PRO A 54 18.08 9.30 -0.34
N ASP A 55 17.67 8.89 -1.54
CA ASP A 55 17.99 7.59 -2.14
C ASP A 55 17.34 6.37 -1.47
N VAL A 56 16.41 6.57 -0.53
CA VAL A 56 15.54 5.48 -0.02
C VAL A 56 14.52 5.11 -1.09
N THR A 57 14.41 3.82 -1.41
CA THR A 57 13.45 3.30 -2.39
C THR A 57 12.01 3.48 -1.92
N ALA A 58 11.06 3.53 -2.86
CA ALA A 58 9.64 3.60 -2.50
C ALA A 58 9.20 2.38 -1.67
N HIS A 59 9.71 1.19 -1.99
CA HIS A 59 9.46 -0.03 -1.23
C HIS A 59 9.92 0.10 0.23
N ASP A 60 11.17 0.52 0.46
CA ASP A 60 11.70 0.66 1.82
C ASP A 60 10.97 1.77 2.58
N ALA A 61 10.73 2.91 1.94
CA ALA A 61 10.00 4.02 2.54
C ALA A 61 8.59 3.59 2.97
N LEU A 62 7.83 2.91 2.11
CA LEU A 62 6.50 2.39 2.42
C LEU A 62 6.55 1.32 3.52
N SER A 63 7.57 0.45 3.52
CA SER A 63 7.78 -0.54 4.58
C SER A 63 8.00 0.10 5.94
N TYR A 64 8.75 1.21 6.00
CA TYR A 64 8.92 2.00 7.22
C TYR A 64 7.61 2.69 7.63
N VAL A 65 6.87 3.27 6.68
CA VAL A 65 5.58 3.93 6.96
C VAL A 65 4.56 2.93 7.51
N SER A 66 4.45 1.72 6.95
CA SER A 66 3.58 0.67 7.48
C SER A 66 3.87 0.38 8.96
N LYS A 67 5.14 0.20 9.32
CA LYS A 67 5.55 -0.02 10.72
C LYS A 67 5.21 1.15 11.64
N LEU A 68 5.37 2.39 11.17
CA LEU A 68 5.00 3.58 11.95
C LEU A 68 3.48 3.67 12.17
N LEU A 69 2.69 3.31 11.16
CA LEU A 69 1.24 3.24 11.27
C LEU A 69 0.81 2.11 12.24
N GLU A 70 1.54 0.98 12.29
CA GLU A 70 1.33 -0.08 13.31
C GLU A 70 1.42 0.47 14.71
N VAL A 71 2.50 1.21 14.96
CA VAL A 71 2.77 1.76 16.28
C VAL A 71 1.71 2.80 16.62
N ALA A 72 1.25 3.57 15.64
CA ALA A 72 0.15 4.51 15.83
C ALA A 72 -1.17 3.80 16.15
N GLU A 73 -1.47 2.67 15.52
CA GLU A 73 -2.65 1.85 15.80
C GLU A 73 -2.60 1.26 17.22
N LEU A 74 -1.48 0.61 17.59
CA LEU A 74 -1.30 0.01 18.91
C LEU A 74 -1.36 1.06 20.04
N ASN A 75 -0.70 2.21 19.85
CA ASN A 75 -0.82 3.33 20.79
C ASN A 75 -2.25 3.88 20.79
N GLY A 76 -2.90 3.85 19.64
CA GLY A 76 -4.24 4.33 19.43
C GLY A 76 -5.25 3.56 20.30
N ASP A 77 -5.23 2.24 20.20
CA ASP A 77 -6.09 1.35 20.97
C ASP A 77 -5.98 1.61 22.48
N GLU A 78 -4.75 1.75 22.99
CA GLU A 78 -4.49 2.01 24.41
C GLU A 78 -5.07 3.37 24.87
N ILE A 79 -4.89 4.42 24.06
CA ILE A 79 -5.44 5.76 24.36
C ILE A 79 -6.97 5.74 24.31
N GLY A 80 -7.56 5.04 23.34
CA GLY A 80 -9.01 4.97 23.13
C GLY A 80 -9.77 4.36 24.31
N LEU A 81 -9.13 3.49 25.09
CA LEU A 81 -9.69 2.93 26.32
C LEU A 81 -9.94 4.01 27.39
N HIS A 82 -9.11 5.04 27.45
CA HIS A 82 -9.10 6.04 28.52
C HIS A 82 -9.84 7.35 28.18
N ALA A 83 -10.23 7.55 26.91
CA ALA A 83 -10.93 8.75 26.47
C ALA A 83 -12.35 8.89 27.07
N ASN A 84 -12.88 10.10 27.20
CA ASN A 84 -14.30 10.27 27.51
C ASN A 84 -15.19 9.88 26.31
N PRO A 85 -16.50 9.63 26.47
CA PRO A 85 -17.34 9.13 25.36
C PRO A 85 -17.37 9.99 24.09
N VAL A 86 -17.31 11.32 24.22
CA VAL A 86 -17.33 12.24 23.05
C VAL A 86 -15.99 12.23 22.34
N GLU A 87 -14.90 12.38 23.11
CA GLU A 87 -13.53 12.30 22.57
C GLU A 87 -13.25 10.94 21.95
N ARG A 88 -13.76 9.87 22.55
CA ARG A 88 -13.61 8.49 22.05
C ARG A 88 -14.18 8.36 20.65
N SER A 89 -15.34 8.94 20.34
CA SER A 89 -15.92 8.87 18.99
C SER A 89 -15.06 9.60 17.95
N LEU A 90 -14.55 10.78 18.28
CA LEU A 90 -13.66 11.54 17.40
C LEU A 90 -12.33 10.81 17.19
N PHE A 91 -11.80 10.26 18.28
CA PHE A 91 -10.57 9.50 18.32
C PHE A 91 -10.66 8.23 17.48
N TRP A 92 -11.73 7.44 17.61
CA TRP A 92 -11.95 6.27 16.75
C TRP A 92 -12.03 6.66 15.29
N GLY A 93 -12.73 7.76 14.94
CA GLY A 93 -12.77 8.24 13.56
C GLY A 93 -11.38 8.56 12.98
N MET A 94 -10.52 9.17 13.79
CA MET A 94 -9.11 9.37 13.44
C MET A 94 -8.35 8.05 13.31
N LEU A 95 -8.51 7.13 14.27
CA LEU A 95 -7.80 5.84 14.29
C LEU A 95 -8.16 4.97 13.08
N HIS A 96 -9.43 4.92 12.67
CA HIS A 96 -9.84 4.23 11.44
C HIS A 96 -9.16 4.82 10.19
N SER A 97 -8.88 6.13 10.18
CA SER A 97 -8.14 6.75 9.06
C SER A 97 -6.69 6.27 9.01
N VAL A 98 -6.08 5.98 10.17
CA VAL A 98 -4.74 5.40 10.29
C VAL A 98 -4.75 3.95 9.81
N GLU A 99 -5.69 3.14 10.29
CA GLU A 99 -5.87 1.73 9.87
C GLU A 99 -6.08 1.62 8.36
N MET A 100 -6.92 2.48 7.79
CA MET A 100 -7.12 2.54 6.34
C MET A 100 -5.83 2.91 5.59
N ALA A 101 -5.06 3.88 6.10
CA ALA A 101 -3.79 4.26 5.50
C ALA A 101 -2.80 3.09 5.52
N ARG A 102 -2.73 2.34 6.64
CA ARG A 102 -1.90 1.15 6.75
C ARG A 102 -2.33 0.08 5.75
N ALA A 103 -3.62 -0.25 5.71
CA ALA A 103 -4.15 -1.27 4.81
C ALA A 103 -3.82 -0.95 3.34
N VAL A 104 -3.88 0.32 2.94
CA VAL A 104 -3.49 0.75 1.59
C VAL A 104 -1.98 0.58 1.36
N VAL A 105 -1.14 0.96 2.33
CA VAL A 105 0.33 0.79 2.25
C VAL A 105 0.70 -0.69 2.16
N ASP A 106 0.11 -1.53 3.01
CA ASP A 106 0.32 -2.98 3.03
C ASP A 106 -0.10 -3.60 1.69
N ALA A 107 -1.26 -3.21 1.13
CA ALA A 107 -1.70 -3.67 -0.18
C ALA A 107 -0.75 -3.25 -1.32
N LEU A 108 -0.10 -2.07 -1.23
CA LEU A 108 0.92 -1.65 -2.19
C LEU A 108 2.19 -2.49 -2.08
N LEU A 109 2.62 -2.82 -0.85
CA LEU A 109 3.79 -3.66 -0.59
C LEU A 109 3.55 -5.11 -1.00
N GLU A 110 2.40 -5.70 -0.69
CA GLU A 110 2.02 -7.06 -1.11
C GLU A 110 1.93 -7.21 -2.63
N GLY A 111 1.55 -6.14 -3.32
CA GLY A 111 1.55 -6.08 -4.78
C GLY A 111 2.96 -6.07 -5.39
N SER A 112 4.01 -5.88 -4.58
CA SER A 112 5.39 -5.92 -5.02
C SER A 112 6.03 -7.31 -4.73
N PRO A 113 6.55 -8.02 -5.74
CA PRO A 113 7.26 -9.26 -5.61
C PRO A 113 8.58 -8.95 -4.93
N THR A 114 8.83 -9.70 -3.88
CA THR A 114 10.16 -9.79 -3.30
C THR A 114 11.09 -10.37 -4.37
N VAL A 115 12.08 -9.59 -4.81
CA VAL A 115 13.15 -10.14 -5.64
C VAL A 115 13.75 -11.31 -4.85
N PRO A 116 13.64 -12.57 -5.31
CA PRO A 116 14.25 -13.67 -4.59
C PRO A 116 15.75 -13.44 -4.68
N THR A 117 16.35 -13.08 -3.54
CA THR A 117 17.80 -12.98 -3.36
C THR A 117 18.40 -14.26 -3.91
N SER A 118 19.01 -14.15 -5.10
CA SER A 118 19.68 -15.29 -5.72
C SER A 118 20.78 -15.68 -4.76
N ALA A 119 20.67 -16.88 -4.17
CA ALA A 119 21.66 -17.42 -3.28
C ALA A 119 23.02 -17.35 -3.96
N SER A 120 23.85 -16.41 -3.49
CA SER A 120 25.24 -16.26 -3.91
C SER A 120 26.01 -17.47 -3.38
N ASN A 121 26.03 -18.56 -4.15
CA ASN A 121 27.03 -19.61 -3.99
C ASN A 121 28.41 -19.01 -4.24
N ARG A 122 29.18 -18.83 -3.17
CA ARG A 122 30.62 -18.69 -3.21
C ARG A 122 31.25 -19.59 -2.16
#